data_AF-A0A3D3FH30-F1
#
_entry.id   AF-A0A3D3FH30-F1
#
_cell.length_a   1.000
_cell.length_b   1.000
_cell.length_c   1.000
_cell.angle_alpha   90.00
_cell.angle_beta   90.00
_cell.angle_gamma   90.00
#
_symmetry.space_group_name_H-M   'P 1'
#
loop_
_entity.id
_entity.type
_entity.pdbx_description
1 polymer ?
#
loop_
_entity_poly.entity_id
_entity_poly.type
_entity_poly.pdbx_seq_one_letter_code
_entity_poly.pdbx_strand_id
1 'polypeptide(L)'
;MKNKYILSEIYKNAIEYHKNLEGKNVLFAYGSQTHTDFIETLFLSKHFLHLTGVKLVNGMGAKLFYKRCLHNQISPKDFQVDSTVKLKLDVLPQVMKIYRNAKMCGDFDGNRLKPRTEKIIGNITVSLGFIKDGDYYVPNTVLEEDIRNVTIHPQQRVLAVFRKSVKQEKYTELCYTARGITRETLILPNKIAVKLAAPGLGTAMLHQKSKSEKGMIGPEKLSDRIIQARQQAQKCNAKCDKLLTQNRTELER
;
A
#
# COMPACT_ATOMS: atom_id res chain seq x y z
N MET A 1 -31.95 9.34 -1.90
CA MET A 1 -31.50 8.52 -3.05
C MET A 1 -32.41 7.30 -3.15
N LYS A 2 -32.93 6.94 -4.34
CA LYS A 2 -33.86 5.82 -4.46
C LYS A 2 -33.08 4.49 -4.41
N ASN A 3 -33.52 3.51 -3.60
CA ASN A 3 -32.88 2.19 -3.49
C ASN A 3 -32.67 1.48 -4.84
N LYS A 4 -33.50 1.79 -5.85
CA LYS A 4 -33.36 1.29 -7.22
C LYS A 4 -32.05 1.74 -7.89
N TYR A 5 -31.59 2.97 -7.67
CA TYR A 5 -30.31 3.46 -8.18
C TYR A 5 -29.15 2.72 -7.54
N ILE A 6 -29.19 2.57 -6.21
CA ILE A 6 -28.15 1.87 -5.43
C ILE A 6 -27.97 0.44 -5.92
N LEU A 7 -29.07 -0.30 -6.11
CA LEU A 7 -29.05 -1.65 -6.67
C LEU A 7 -28.43 -1.69 -8.07
N SER A 8 -28.84 -0.78 -8.95
CA SER A 8 -28.32 -0.69 -10.32
C SER A 8 -26.80 -0.50 -10.32
N GLU A 9 -26.28 0.42 -9.51
CA GLU A 9 -24.84 0.66 -9.41
C GLU A 9 -24.09 -0.53 -8.78
N ILE A 10 -24.65 -1.16 -7.75
CA ILE A 10 -24.05 -2.37 -7.14
C ILE A 10 -23.95 -3.49 -8.17
N TYR A 11 -24.98 -3.75 -8.97
CA TYR A 11 -24.97 -4.81 -9.98
C TYR A 11 -23.97 -4.54 -11.09
N LYS A 12 -23.99 -3.33 -11.65
CA LYS A 12 -23.05 -2.91 -12.67
C LYS A 12 -21.61 -3.05 -12.19
N ASN A 13 -21.31 -2.61 -10.97
CA ASN A 13 -19.97 -2.69 -10.41
C ASN A 13 -19.59 -4.11 -9.97
N ALA A 14 -20.54 -4.99 -9.64
CA ALA A 14 -20.26 -6.41 -9.38
C ALA A 14 -19.74 -7.12 -10.63
N ILE A 15 -20.35 -6.82 -11.80
CA ILE A 15 -19.91 -7.34 -13.10
C ILE A 15 -18.51 -6.81 -13.45
N GLU A 16 -18.26 -5.51 -13.27
CA GLU A 16 -16.94 -4.95 -13.50
C GLU A 16 -15.89 -5.48 -12.51
N TYR A 17 -16.26 -5.72 -11.24
CA TYR A 17 -15.40 -6.37 -10.25
C TYR A 17 -15.02 -7.79 -10.69
N HIS A 18 -16.00 -8.58 -11.13
CA HIS A 18 -15.81 -9.95 -11.63
C HIS A 18 -14.78 -9.98 -12.77
N LYS A 19 -14.98 -9.11 -13.75
CA LYS A 19 -14.13 -9.02 -14.94
C LYS A 19 -12.72 -8.54 -14.61
N ASN A 20 -12.60 -7.53 -13.75
CA ASN A 20 -11.35 -6.78 -13.63
C ASN A 20 -10.49 -7.18 -12.44
N LEU A 21 -11.08 -7.57 -11.31
CA LEU A 21 -10.39 -7.70 -10.03
C LEU A 21 -10.59 -9.06 -9.37
N GLU A 22 -11.77 -9.66 -9.41
CA GLU A 22 -12.03 -10.92 -8.69
C GLU A 22 -11.04 -12.03 -9.08
N GLY A 23 -10.46 -12.69 -8.08
CA GLY A 23 -9.55 -13.81 -8.31
C GLY A 23 -8.21 -13.37 -8.89
N LYS A 24 -7.82 -12.11 -8.67
CA LYS A 24 -6.55 -11.57 -9.15
C LYS A 24 -5.69 -11.03 -8.03
N ASN A 25 -4.38 -11.17 -8.26
CA ASN A 25 -3.39 -10.40 -7.54
C ASN A 25 -3.01 -9.19 -8.38
N VAL A 26 -2.92 -8.03 -7.74
CA VAL A 26 -2.41 -6.80 -8.36
C VAL A 26 -1.20 -6.34 -7.56
N LEU A 27 -0.05 -6.22 -8.23
CA LEU A 27 1.18 -5.74 -7.62
C LEU A 27 1.38 -4.29 -8.03
N PHE A 28 1.57 -3.43 -7.03
CA PHE A 28 1.89 -2.03 -7.22
C PHE A 28 3.35 -1.82 -6.84
N ALA A 29 4.20 -1.50 -7.81
CA ALA A 29 5.57 -1.06 -7.56
C ALA A 29 5.58 0.47 -7.46
N TYR A 30 6.15 1.02 -6.40
CA TYR A 30 6.11 2.44 -6.10
C TYR A 30 7.43 2.95 -5.50
N GLY A 31 7.58 4.28 -5.49
CA GLY A 31 8.74 4.97 -4.94
C GLY A 31 9.48 5.75 -6.02
N SER A 32 10.79 5.53 -6.12
CA SER A 32 11.68 6.14 -7.10
C SER A 32 12.37 5.10 -7.96
N GLN A 33 12.97 5.51 -9.08
CA GLN A 33 13.71 4.60 -9.97
C GLN A 33 14.85 3.87 -9.26
N THR A 34 15.49 4.50 -8.27
CA THR A 34 16.61 3.89 -7.53
C THR A 34 16.17 3.17 -6.26
N HIS A 35 15.02 3.55 -5.69
CA HIS A 35 14.44 2.96 -4.49
C HIS A 35 12.98 2.63 -4.76
N THR A 36 12.75 1.41 -5.25
CA THR A 36 11.41 0.88 -5.49
C THR A 36 11.03 -0.10 -4.39
N ASP A 37 9.82 0.08 -3.88
CA ASP A 37 9.13 -0.82 -2.99
C ASP A 37 7.85 -1.33 -3.66
N PHE A 38 7.16 -2.29 -3.05
CA PHE A 38 5.98 -2.89 -3.64
C PHE A 38 4.97 -3.36 -2.60
N ILE A 39 3.71 -3.44 -3.03
CA ILE A 39 2.70 -4.24 -2.34
C ILE A 39 2.00 -5.20 -3.29
N GLU A 40 1.80 -6.42 -2.82
CA GLU A 40 0.98 -7.43 -3.49
C GLU A 40 -0.42 -7.41 -2.88
N THR A 41 -1.43 -7.18 -3.71
CA THR A 41 -2.83 -7.14 -3.27
C THR A 41 -3.61 -8.38 -3.72
N LEU A 42 -4.72 -8.69 -3.05
CA LEU A 42 -5.59 -9.82 -3.37
C LEU A 42 -7.07 -9.39 -3.34
N PHE A 43 -7.76 -9.66 -4.46
CA PHE A 43 -9.17 -9.37 -4.65
C PHE A 43 -9.99 -10.65 -4.71
N LEU A 44 -10.89 -10.86 -3.73
CA LEU A 44 -11.76 -12.02 -3.62
C LEU A 44 -13.21 -11.57 -3.58
N SER A 45 -14.14 -12.45 -3.96
CA SER A 45 -15.59 -12.22 -3.89
C SER A 45 -16.05 -11.59 -2.57
N LYS A 46 -15.53 -12.07 -1.43
CA LYS A 46 -15.88 -11.55 -0.09
C LYS A 46 -15.54 -10.06 0.10
N HIS A 47 -14.57 -9.52 -0.62
CA HIS A 47 -14.13 -8.14 -0.43
C HIS A 47 -15.06 -7.11 -1.09
N PHE A 48 -15.86 -7.51 -2.10
CA PHE A 48 -16.73 -6.59 -2.83
C PHE A 48 -17.71 -5.84 -1.91
N LEU A 49 -18.28 -6.53 -0.91
CA LEU A 49 -19.21 -5.92 0.06
C LEU A 49 -18.60 -4.71 0.77
N HIS A 50 -17.30 -4.73 1.09
CA HIS A 50 -16.65 -3.63 1.78
C HIS A 50 -16.53 -2.36 0.93
N LEU A 51 -16.62 -2.49 -0.40
CA LEU A 51 -16.48 -1.41 -1.35
C LEU A 51 -17.80 -0.68 -1.63
N THR A 52 -18.94 -1.34 -1.40
CA THR A 52 -20.27 -0.81 -1.76
C THR A 52 -20.84 0.15 -0.72
N GLY A 53 -20.40 0.07 0.54
CA GLY A 53 -20.95 0.89 1.63
C GLY A 53 -22.31 0.44 2.17
N VAL A 54 -22.85 -0.68 1.69
CA VAL A 54 -24.09 -1.25 2.23
C VAL A 54 -23.80 -2.20 3.39
N LYS A 55 -24.75 -2.31 4.32
CA LYS A 55 -24.72 -3.24 5.45
C LYS A 55 -25.85 -4.24 5.29
N LEU A 56 -25.53 -5.54 5.34
CA LEU A 56 -26.51 -6.61 5.20
C LEU A 56 -27.32 -6.74 6.50
N VAL A 57 -28.63 -6.94 6.40
CA VAL A 57 -29.54 -6.98 7.57
C VAL A 57 -30.13 -8.36 7.84
N ASN A 58 -29.94 -9.31 6.93
CA ASN A 58 -30.53 -10.64 6.94
C ASN A 58 -29.51 -11.75 7.27
N GLY A 59 -28.34 -11.39 7.80
CA GLY A 59 -27.27 -12.34 8.11
C GLY A 59 -26.58 -12.96 6.88
N MET A 60 -26.88 -12.49 5.66
CA MET A 60 -26.23 -12.97 4.43
C MET A 60 -24.72 -12.74 4.48
N GLY A 61 -23.94 -13.77 4.14
CA GLY A 61 -22.48 -13.65 4.04
C GLY A 61 -22.03 -12.88 2.80
N ALA A 62 -20.88 -12.20 2.88
CA ALA A 62 -20.36 -11.35 1.80
C ALA A 62 -20.15 -12.07 0.45
N LYS A 63 -19.74 -13.35 0.47
CA LYS A 63 -19.61 -14.17 -0.75
C LYS A 63 -20.97 -14.42 -1.41
N LEU A 64 -22.00 -14.72 -0.62
CA LEU A 64 -23.36 -14.94 -1.12
C LEU A 64 -23.97 -13.64 -1.65
N PHE A 65 -23.75 -12.53 -0.95
CA PHE A 65 -24.12 -11.20 -1.43
C PHE A 65 -23.54 -10.92 -2.81
N TYR A 66 -22.23 -11.08 -2.97
CA TYR A 66 -21.56 -10.87 -4.25
C TYR A 66 -22.12 -11.77 -5.36
N LYS A 67 -22.29 -13.07 -5.09
CA LYS A 67 -22.89 -14.02 -6.05
C LYS A 67 -24.29 -13.56 -6.48
N ARG A 68 -25.14 -13.15 -5.53
CA ARG A 68 -26.49 -12.65 -5.84
C ARG A 68 -26.46 -11.33 -6.61
N CYS A 69 -25.49 -10.44 -6.35
CA CYS A 69 -25.31 -9.23 -7.15
C CYS A 69 -25.04 -9.54 -8.63
N LEU A 70 -24.23 -10.55 -8.93
CA LEU A 70 -23.95 -10.98 -10.31
C LEU A 70 -25.19 -11.49 -11.04
N HIS A 71 -26.19 -11.98 -10.30
CA HIS A 71 -27.44 -12.50 -10.85
C HIS A 71 -28.63 -11.55 -10.67
N ASN A 72 -28.41 -10.31 -10.23
CA ASN A 72 -29.45 -9.33 -9.91
C ASN A 72 -30.49 -9.82 -8.87
N GLN A 73 -30.05 -10.64 -7.91
CA GLN A 73 -30.88 -11.32 -6.90
C GLN A 73 -30.83 -10.67 -5.50
N ILE A 74 -30.51 -9.38 -5.42
CA ILE A 74 -30.57 -8.59 -4.18
C ILE A 74 -31.79 -7.67 -4.21
N SER A 75 -32.47 -7.52 -3.08
CA SER A 75 -33.59 -6.61 -2.93
C SER A 75 -33.22 -5.46 -1.98
N PRO A 76 -33.96 -4.34 -2.00
CA PRO A 76 -33.77 -3.26 -1.03
C PRO A 76 -33.97 -3.68 0.43
N LYS A 77 -34.61 -4.83 0.68
CA LYS A 77 -34.85 -5.36 2.03
C LYS A 77 -33.64 -6.11 2.58
N ASP A 78 -32.68 -6.48 1.72
CA ASP A 78 -31.52 -7.29 2.12
C ASP A 78 -30.39 -6.45 2.72
N PHE A 79 -30.44 -5.12 2.59
CA PHE A 79 -29.41 -4.23 3.08
C PHE A 79 -29.96 -2.89 3.58
N GLN A 80 -29.18 -2.26 4.45
CA GLN A 80 -29.27 -0.87 4.84
C GLN A 80 -28.10 -0.09 4.25
N VAL A 81 -28.28 1.22 4.13
CA VAL A 81 -27.29 2.14 3.59
C VAL A 81 -26.83 3.09 4.68
N ASP A 82 -25.55 3.41 4.71
CA ASP A 82 -25.04 4.50 5.54
C ASP A 82 -24.86 5.79 4.73
N SER A 83 -24.46 6.87 5.40
CA SER A 83 -24.25 8.18 4.79
C SER A 83 -23.14 8.20 3.72
N THR A 84 -22.25 7.21 3.71
CA THR A 84 -21.11 7.12 2.77
C THR A 84 -21.43 6.37 1.49
N VAL A 85 -22.59 5.72 1.40
CA VAL A 85 -22.96 4.86 0.26
C VAL A 85 -22.85 5.62 -1.07
N LYS A 86 -23.32 6.87 -1.13
CA LYS A 86 -23.29 7.69 -2.35
C LYS A 86 -21.86 7.89 -2.84
N LEU A 87 -21.00 8.38 -1.94
CA LEU A 87 -19.60 8.68 -2.24
C LEU A 87 -18.88 7.44 -2.75
N LYS A 88 -19.11 6.30 -2.12
CA LYS A 88 -18.53 5.02 -2.55
C LYS A 88 -19.04 4.59 -3.92
N LEU A 89 -20.36 4.60 -4.13
CA LEU A 89 -20.95 4.17 -5.39
C LEU A 89 -20.53 5.04 -6.58
N ASP A 90 -20.41 6.35 -6.37
CA ASP A 90 -20.04 7.30 -7.43
C ASP A 90 -18.62 7.04 -7.96
N VAL A 91 -17.70 6.55 -7.11
CA VAL A 91 -16.30 6.25 -7.51
C VAL A 91 -16.01 4.78 -7.81
N LEU A 92 -16.90 3.84 -7.45
CA LEU A 92 -16.72 2.41 -7.71
C LEU A 92 -16.31 2.08 -9.16
N PRO A 93 -16.89 2.70 -10.21
CA PRO A 93 -16.49 2.42 -11.59
C PRO A 93 -15.00 2.68 -11.84
N GLN A 94 -14.42 3.69 -11.19
CA GLN A 94 -12.99 3.99 -11.26
C GLN A 94 -12.16 2.98 -10.45
N VAL A 95 -12.66 2.57 -9.28
CA VAL A 95 -12.03 1.55 -8.41
C VAL A 95 -11.93 0.19 -9.10
N MET A 96 -12.94 -0.22 -9.88
CA MET A 96 -12.89 -1.47 -10.66
C MET A 96 -11.71 -1.52 -11.64
N LYS A 97 -11.15 -0.34 -11.97
CA LYS A 97 -10.00 -0.16 -12.85
C LYS A 97 -8.77 0.39 -12.10
N ILE A 98 -8.70 0.20 -10.78
CA ILE A 98 -7.59 0.70 -9.95
C ILE A 98 -6.21 0.24 -10.45
N TYR A 99 -6.15 -0.95 -11.04
CA TYR A 99 -4.95 -1.53 -11.65
C TYR A 99 -4.38 -0.73 -12.84
N ARG A 100 -5.14 0.22 -13.40
CA ARG A 100 -4.69 1.19 -14.42
C ARG A 100 -4.69 2.63 -13.90
N ASN A 101 -5.63 2.94 -13.00
CA ASN A 101 -5.92 4.31 -12.58
C ASN A 101 -5.05 4.79 -11.42
N ALA A 102 -4.51 3.90 -10.61
CA ALA A 102 -3.63 4.25 -9.50
C ALA A 102 -2.38 4.98 -9.98
N LYS A 103 -2.01 6.05 -9.26
CA LYS A 103 -0.82 6.88 -9.51
C LYS A 103 0.04 7.06 -8.27
N MET A 104 -0.54 6.87 -7.09
CA MET A 104 0.11 7.14 -5.81
C MET A 104 -0.24 6.04 -4.79
N CYS A 105 0.66 5.84 -3.84
CA CYS A 105 0.53 4.94 -2.71
C CYS A 105 1.05 5.63 -1.45
N GLY A 106 0.50 5.32 -0.29
CA GLY A 106 0.98 5.83 0.99
C GLY A 106 0.42 5.04 2.17
N ASP A 107 1.00 5.27 3.34
CA ASP A 107 0.46 4.78 4.60
C ASP A 107 -0.74 5.63 5.01
N PHE A 108 -1.79 4.98 5.50
CA PHE A 108 -2.98 5.67 5.99
C PHE A 108 -2.64 6.55 7.20
N ASP A 109 -3.15 7.77 7.23
CA ASP A 109 -2.82 8.76 8.27
C ASP A 109 -3.54 8.54 9.61
N GLY A 110 -4.50 7.62 9.66
CA GLY A 110 -5.26 7.28 10.88
C GLY A 110 -6.39 8.26 11.21
N ASN A 111 -6.53 9.38 10.49
CA ASN A 111 -7.45 10.47 10.87
C ASN A 111 -8.91 10.23 10.42
N ARG A 112 -9.24 9.06 9.85
CA ARG A 112 -10.60 8.73 9.38
C ARG A 112 -11.18 7.46 10.00
N LEU A 113 -12.51 7.33 9.86
CA LEU A 113 -13.41 6.33 10.46
C LEU A 113 -13.05 4.84 10.23
N LYS A 114 -12.01 4.50 9.46
CA LYS A 114 -11.53 3.13 9.24
C LYS A 114 -10.09 2.96 9.76
N PRO A 115 -9.89 2.97 11.09
CA PRO A 115 -8.56 2.97 11.71
C PRO A 115 -7.72 1.73 11.43
N ARG A 116 -8.34 0.64 10.95
CA ARG A 116 -7.62 -0.59 10.57
C ARG A 116 -6.93 -0.51 9.22
N THR A 117 -7.18 0.52 8.42
CA THR A 117 -6.57 0.65 7.09
C THR A 117 -5.08 0.95 7.23
N GLU A 118 -4.25 0.23 6.50
CA GLU A 118 -2.79 0.36 6.58
C GLU A 118 -2.23 1.10 5.37
N LYS A 119 -2.56 0.63 4.16
CA LYS A 119 -2.07 1.19 2.89
C LYS A 119 -3.23 1.80 2.12
N ILE A 120 -2.99 2.94 1.49
CA ILE A 120 -3.89 3.57 0.54
C ILE A 120 -3.22 3.57 -0.83
N ILE A 121 -3.94 3.15 -1.86
CA ILE A 121 -3.53 3.31 -3.27
C ILE A 121 -4.64 4.05 -4.01
N GLY A 122 -4.25 5.01 -4.84
CA GLY A 122 -5.22 5.82 -5.55
C GLY A 122 -4.60 6.87 -6.44
N ASN A 123 -5.37 7.92 -6.66
CA ASN A 123 -4.98 9.13 -7.36
C ASN A 123 -5.62 10.34 -6.63
N ILE A 124 -5.78 11.45 -7.33
CA ILE A 124 -6.34 12.68 -6.76
C ILE A 124 -7.88 12.69 -6.68
N THR A 125 -8.56 11.70 -7.25
CA THR A 125 -10.04 11.62 -7.27
C THR A 125 -10.57 10.48 -6.42
N VAL A 126 -9.87 9.35 -6.42
CA VAL A 126 -10.32 8.13 -5.74
C VAL A 126 -9.13 7.40 -5.11
N SER A 127 -9.39 6.83 -3.94
CA SER A 127 -8.44 5.97 -3.27
C SER A 127 -9.10 4.71 -2.68
N LEU A 128 -8.30 3.65 -2.63
CA LEU A 128 -8.67 2.33 -2.16
C LEU A 128 -7.78 2.00 -0.96
N GLY A 129 -8.42 1.69 0.16
CA GLY A 129 -7.75 1.28 1.38
C GLY A 129 -7.54 -0.23 1.44
N PHE A 130 -6.41 -0.62 2.02
CA PHE A 130 -5.99 -2.00 2.17
C PHE A 130 -5.53 -2.29 3.61
N ILE A 131 -5.73 -3.53 4.00
CA ILE A 131 -5.21 -4.12 5.25
C ILE A 131 -4.34 -5.32 4.91
N LYS A 132 -3.36 -5.64 5.75
CA LYS A 132 -2.56 -6.85 5.58
C LYS A 132 -3.37 -8.08 5.99
N ASP A 133 -3.41 -9.09 5.12
CA ASP A 133 -4.02 -10.41 5.37
C ASP A 133 -3.05 -11.47 4.85
N GLY A 134 -2.25 -12.05 5.77
CA GLY A 134 -1.14 -12.94 5.43
C GLY A 134 -0.08 -12.24 4.59
N ASP A 135 0.27 -12.83 3.44
CA ASP A 135 1.26 -12.26 2.51
C ASP A 135 0.72 -11.11 1.66
N TYR A 136 -0.61 -10.94 1.59
CA TYR A 136 -1.26 -9.99 0.68
C TYR A 136 -1.89 -8.81 1.41
N TYR A 137 -2.18 -7.76 0.64
CA TYR A 137 -3.02 -6.66 1.05
C TYR A 137 -4.42 -6.83 0.46
N VAL A 138 -5.46 -6.83 1.29
CA VAL A 138 -6.84 -7.00 0.85
C VAL A 138 -7.62 -5.69 0.98
N PRO A 139 -8.47 -5.34 0.01
CA PRO A 139 -9.17 -4.07 0.04
C PRO A 139 -10.25 -4.08 1.12
N ASN A 140 -10.31 -3.02 1.92
CA ASN A 140 -11.22 -2.92 3.07
C ASN A 140 -12.16 -1.70 3.00
N THR A 141 -11.87 -0.71 2.15
CA THR A 141 -12.70 0.49 2.00
C THR A 141 -12.35 1.26 0.73
N VAL A 142 -13.32 2.02 0.23
CA VAL A 142 -13.16 3.00 -0.86
C VAL A 142 -13.37 4.40 -0.31
N LEU A 143 -12.61 5.37 -0.81
CA LEU A 143 -12.70 6.79 -0.46
C LEU A 143 -12.77 7.63 -1.75
N GLU A 144 -13.76 8.51 -1.85
CA GLU A 144 -13.84 9.58 -2.86
C GLU A 144 -13.02 10.76 -2.36
N GLU A 145 -11.70 10.62 -2.38
CA GLU A 145 -10.77 11.57 -1.77
C GLU A 145 -9.45 11.57 -2.52
N ASP A 146 -8.81 12.73 -2.52
CA ASP A 146 -7.41 12.85 -2.90
C ASP A 146 -6.54 12.07 -1.92
N ILE A 147 -5.73 11.15 -2.43
CA ILE A 147 -4.81 10.35 -1.62
C ILE A 147 -3.90 11.20 -0.72
N ARG A 148 -3.54 12.42 -1.15
CA ARG A 148 -2.68 13.34 -0.39
C ARG A 148 -3.31 13.79 0.92
N ASN A 149 -4.63 13.72 1.04
CA ASN A 149 -5.39 14.14 2.22
C ASN A 149 -5.68 12.99 3.18
N VAL A 150 -5.27 11.75 2.85
CA VAL A 150 -5.61 10.54 3.63
C VAL A 150 -4.39 9.66 3.88
N THR A 151 -3.19 10.17 3.58
CA THR A 151 -1.94 9.44 3.75
C THR A 151 -0.88 10.29 4.42
N ILE A 152 0.03 9.62 5.13
CA ILE A 152 1.21 10.23 5.71
C ILE A 152 2.13 10.71 4.57
N HIS A 153 2.58 11.96 4.65
CA HIS A 153 3.55 12.50 3.72
C HIS A 153 4.97 11.98 3.99
N PRO A 154 5.80 11.74 2.95
CA PRO A 154 5.52 11.95 1.53
C PRO A 154 4.85 10.74 0.85
N GLN A 155 3.88 11.01 -0.02
CA GLN A 155 3.26 9.96 -0.84
C GLN A 155 4.26 9.41 -1.86
N GLN A 156 4.15 8.12 -2.13
CA GLN A 156 5.00 7.41 -3.07
C GLN A 156 4.32 7.34 -4.44
N ARG A 157 5.07 7.60 -5.50
CA ARG A 157 4.58 7.48 -6.88
C ARG A 157 4.50 6.01 -7.27
N VAL A 158 3.37 5.58 -7.83
CA VAL A 158 3.26 4.27 -8.48
C VAL A 158 4.03 4.30 -9.80
N LEU A 159 5.03 3.43 -9.93
CA LEU A 159 5.92 3.32 -11.08
C LEU A 159 5.41 2.31 -12.11
N ALA A 160 4.92 1.17 -11.62
CA ALA A 160 4.36 0.12 -12.47
C ALA A 160 3.28 -0.68 -11.73
N VAL A 161 2.33 -1.24 -12.49
CA VAL A 161 1.30 -2.13 -11.96
C VAL A 161 1.27 -3.42 -12.76
N PHE A 162 1.31 -4.54 -12.05
CA PHE A 162 1.26 -5.87 -12.62
C PHE A 162 0.04 -6.63 -12.15
N ARG A 163 -0.44 -7.57 -12.96
CA ARG A 163 -1.59 -8.41 -12.62
C ARG A 163 -1.37 -9.87 -13.01
N LYS A 164 -1.97 -10.76 -12.22
CA LYS A 164 -2.16 -12.18 -12.54
C LYS A 164 -3.46 -12.69 -11.95
N SER A 165 -3.93 -13.83 -12.46
CA SER A 165 -4.88 -14.66 -11.72
C SER A 165 -4.19 -15.28 -10.49
N VAL A 166 -4.96 -15.48 -9.42
CA VAL A 166 -4.49 -16.22 -8.22
C VAL A 166 -4.08 -17.66 -8.54
N LYS A 167 -4.57 -18.23 -9.65
CA LYS A 167 -4.22 -19.58 -10.12
C LYS A 167 -2.86 -19.62 -10.83
N GLN A 168 -2.32 -18.47 -11.20
CA GLN A 168 -1.02 -18.36 -11.86
C GLN A 168 0.07 -18.12 -10.82
N GLU A 169 1.23 -18.73 -11.02
CA GLU A 169 2.40 -18.49 -10.17
C GLU A 169 2.97 -17.08 -10.40
N LYS A 170 3.16 -16.70 -11.66
CA LYS A 170 3.84 -15.46 -12.07
C LYS A 170 2.88 -14.37 -12.57
N TYR A 171 3.30 -13.12 -12.41
CA TYR A 171 2.66 -11.92 -12.96
C TYR A 171 2.89 -11.83 -14.46
N THR A 172 1.81 -11.92 -15.24
CA THR A 172 1.85 -12.00 -16.70
C THR A 172 1.34 -10.76 -17.40
N GLU A 173 0.63 -9.86 -16.71
CA GLU A 173 0.06 -8.65 -17.30
C GLU A 173 0.73 -7.40 -16.74
N LEU A 174 1.36 -6.59 -17.60
CA LEU A 174 1.76 -5.22 -17.28
C LEU A 174 0.59 -4.27 -17.58
N CYS A 175 0.02 -3.70 -16.52
CA CYS A 175 -1.23 -2.93 -16.59
C CYS A 175 -1.01 -1.41 -16.68
N TYR A 176 0.10 -0.93 -16.13
CA TYR A 176 0.44 0.49 -16.12
C TYR A 176 1.94 0.67 -15.92
N THR A 177 2.50 1.71 -16.55
CA THR A 177 3.84 2.25 -16.31
C THR A 177 3.74 3.77 -16.20
N ALA A 178 4.50 4.35 -15.27
CA ALA A 178 4.51 5.79 -15.09
C ALA A 178 5.33 6.47 -16.19
N ARG A 179 4.96 7.71 -16.54
CA ARG A 179 5.68 8.51 -17.54
C ARG A 179 7.17 8.61 -17.20
N GLY A 180 8.03 8.33 -18.17
CA GLY A 180 9.49 8.35 -18.01
C GLY A 180 10.09 7.12 -17.33
N ILE A 181 9.26 6.09 -17.04
CA ILE A 181 9.74 4.79 -16.59
C ILE A 181 9.77 3.86 -17.81
N THR A 182 10.98 3.50 -18.24
CA THR A 182 11.24 2.46 -19.24
C THR A 182 11.69 1.16 -18.56
N ARG A 183 11.88 0.10 -19.35
CA ARG A 183 12.29 -1.22 -18.87
C ARG A 183 13.63 -1.18 -18.13
N GLU A 184 14.57 -0.41 -18.67
CA GLU A 184 15.95 -0.29 -18.20
C GLU A 184 16.02 0.51 -16.90
N THR A 185 15.06 1.42 -16.70
CA THR A 185 15.02 2.31 -15.53
C THR A 185 14.21 1.75 -14.37
N LEU A 186 13.35 0.75 -14.60
CA LEU A 186 12.53 0.15 -13.55
C LEU A 186 13.33 -0.93 -12.82
N ILE A 187 13.87 -0.54 -11.68
CA ILE A 187 14.59 -1.44 -10.79
C ILE A 187 13.60 -2.05 -9.80
N LEU A 188 13.48 -3.38 -9.77
CA LEU A 188 12.56 -4.07 -8.86
C LEU A 188 13.32 -4.88 -7.81
N PRO A 189 12.79 -4.98 -6.58
CA PRO A 189 13.33 -5.91 -5.59
C PRO A 189 13.33 -7.35 -6.10
N ASN A 190 14.41 -8.10 -5.83
CA ASN A 190 14.59 -9.48 -6.31
C ASN A 190 13.40 -10.39 -5.99
N LYS A 191 12.82 -10.25 -4.79
CA LYS A 191 11.64 -11.02 -4.34
C LYS A 191 10.45 -10.92 -5.30
N ILE A 192 10.33 -9.81 -6.02
CA ILE A 192 9.27 -9.60 -7.01
C ILE A 192 9.72 -9.89 -8.42
N ALA A 193 10.93 -9.50 -8.79
CA ALA A 193 11.43 -9.71 -10.14
C ALA A 193 11.36 -11.20 -10.56
N VAL A 194 11.65 -12.13 -9.64
CA VAL A 194 11.52 -13.59 -9.88
C VAL A 194 10.07 -14.06 -10.10
N LYS A 195 9.08 -13.29 -9.61
CA LYS A 195 7.65 -13.57 -9.76
C LYS A 195 7.08 -12.99 -11.06
N LEU A 196 7.85 -12.31 -11.90
CA LEU A 196 7.37 -11.72 -13.14
C LEU A 196 7.59 -12.66 -14.34
N ALA A 197 6.61 -12.72 -15.23
CA ALA A 197 6.68 -13.39 -16.53
C ALA A 197 6.04 -12.56 -17.67
N ALA A 198 5.71 -11.29 -17.39
CA ALA A 198 4.94 -10.46 -18.31
C ALA A 198 5.73 -10.17 -19.61
N PRO A 199 5.22 -10.57 -20.79
CA PRO A 199 5.84 -10.22 -22.07
C PRO A 199 5.78 -8.70 -22.25
N GLY A 200 6.94 -8.10 -22.51
CA GLY A 200 7.09 -6.64 -22.51
C GLY A 200 8.04 -6.11 -21.43
N LEU A 201 8.58 -6.98 -20.57
CA LEU A 201 9.71 -6.73 -19.68
C LEU A 201 10.72 -7.87 -19.85
N GLY A 202 11.58 -7.77 -20.87
CA GLY A 202 12.78 -8.59 -20.93
C GLY A 202 13.64 -8.27 -19.71
N THR A 203 14.06 -9.29 -18.96
CA THR A 203 14.93 -9.25 -17.77
C THR A 203 14.95 -7.90 -17.04
N ALA A 204 13.94 -7.62 -16.22
CA ALA A 204 14.01 -6.49 -15.28
C ALA A 204 15.32 -6.57 -14.50
N MET A 205 16.03 -5.44 -14.38
CA MET A 205 17.31 -5.38 -13.67
C MET A 205 17.07 -5.75 -12.20
N LEU A 206 17.58 -6.93 -11.82
CA LEU A 206 17.54 -7.41 -10.45
C LEU A 206 18.32 -6.46 -9.57
N HIS A 207 17.68 -5.93 -8.52
CA HIS A 207 18.42 -5.25 -7.48
C HIS A 207 19.20 -6.29 -6.67
N GLN A 208 20.42 -6.60 -7.10
CA GLN A 208 21.39 -7.08 -6.13
C GLN A 208 21.59 -5.93 -5.13
N LYS A 209 21.15 -6.11 -3.89
CA LYS A 209 21.95 -5.56 -2.80
C LYS A 209 23.27 -6.30 -2.83
N SER A 210 24.15 -5.95 -3.76
CA SER A 210 25.56 -5.97 -3.43
C SER A 210 25.68 -4.92 -2.35
N LYS A 211 26.02 -5.34 -1.13
CA LYS A 211 26.96 -4.54 -0.37
C LYS A 211 28.20 -4.41 -1.26
N SER A 212 28.19 -3.45 -2.19
CA SER A 212 29.42 -3.00 -2.80
C SER A 212 30.07 -2.16 -1.72
N GLU A 213 30.96 -2.85 -1.01
CA GLU A 213 32.01 -2.29 -0.18
C GLU A 213 32.62 -1.08 -0.87
N LYS A 214 32.16 0.12 -0.50
CA LYS A 214 33.00 1.30 -0.51
C LYS A 214 33.07 1.77 0.93
N GLY A 215 34.14 1.34 1.60
CA GLY A 215 34.51 1.78 2.94
C GLY A 215 34.21 0.81 4.06
N MET A 216 34.53 -0.49 3.92
CA MET A 216 34.71 -1.32 5.12
C MET A 216 36.04 -0.94 5.78
N ILE A 217 35.94 -0.05 6.76
CA ILE A 217 36.90 0.02 7.87
C ILE A 217 36.82 -1.36 8.54
N GLY A 218 37.89 -2.17 8.42
CA GLY A 218 37.93 -3.53 8.97
C GLY A 218 37.59 -3.57 10.47
N PRO A 219 37.13 -4.72 11.00
CA PRO A 219 36.62 -4.86 12.37
C PRO A 219 37.59 -4.36 13.44
N GLU A 220 38.91 -4.47 13.22
CA GLU A 220 39.96 -3.92 14.10
C GLU A 220 39.94 -2.38 14.18
N LYS A 221 39.72 -1.70 13.06
CA LYS A 221 39.68 -0.23 13.04
C LYS A 221 38.36 0.33 13.59
N LEU A 222 37.29 -0.45 13.62
CA LEU A 222 36.02 -0.06 14.27
C LEU A 222 36.13 -0.20 15.79
N SER A 223 36.78 -1.26 16.30
CA SER A 223 37.07 -1.38 17.73
C SER A 223 37.97 -0.26 18.23
N ASP A 224 39.00 0.11 17.48
CA ASP A 224 39.93 1.18 17.87
C ASP A 224 39.25 2.55 17.94
N ARG A 225 38.32 2.84 17.03
CA ARG A 225 37.54 4.09 17.05
C ARG A 225 36.50 4.10 18.17
N ILE A 226 35.90 2.97 18.51
CA ILE A 226 35.00 2.86 19.67
C ILE A 226 35.79 3.05 20.98
N ILE A 227 37.01 2.50 21.05
CA ILE A 227 37.91 2.68 22.19
C ILE A 227 38.35 4.15 22.30
N GLN A 228 38.77 4.79 21.21
CA GLN A 228 39.11 6.22 21.21
C GLN A 228 37.92 7.11 21.60
N ALA A 229 36.73 6.84 21.06
CA ALA A 229 35.52 7.60 21.40
C ALA A 229 35.17 7.45 22.90
N ARG A 230 35.32 6.25 23.48
CA ARG A 230 35.12 6.02 24.92
C ARG A 230 36.17 6.74 25.77
N GLN A 231 37.44 6.70 25.37
CA GLN A 231 38.52 7.43 26.06
C GLN A 231 38.30 8.96 26.01
N GLN A 232 37.79 9.48 24.89
CA GLN A 232 37.51 10.90 24.75
C GLN A 232 36.30 11.32 25.60
N ALA A 233 35.24 10.51 25.64
CA ALA A 233 34.10 10.73 26.52
C ALA A 233 34.51 10.70 28.01
N GLN A 234 35.37 9.77 28.41
CA GLN A 234 35.91 9.71 29.78
C GLN A 234 36.75 10.95 30.13
N LYS A 235 37.57 11.45 29.21
CA LYS A 235 38.33 12.69 29.40
C LYS A 235 37.41 13.91 29.52
N CYS A 236 36.33 13.98 28.74
CA CYS A 236 35.33 15.05 28.85
C CYS A 236 34.61 15.00 30.20
N ASN A 237 34.19 13.82 30.65
CA ASN A 237 33.53 13.67 31.96
C ASN A 237 34.46 14.05 33.12
N ALA A 238 35.72 13.57 33.11
CA ALA A 238 36.70 13.94 34.14
C ALA A 238 37.02 15.45 34.16
N LYS A 239 36.96 16.12 33.00
CA LYS A 239 37.11 17.58 32.92
C LYS A 239 35.88 18.30 33.50
N CYS A 240 34.67 17.84 33.21
CA CYS A 240 33.44 18.35 33.82
C CYS A 240 33.43 18.15 35.34
N ASP A 241 33.86 17.00 35.84
CA ASP A 241 33.91 16.72 37.28
C ASP A 241 34.93 17.63 37.98
N LYS A 242 36.10 17.89 37.38
CA LYS A 242 37.07 18.87 37.91
C LYS A 242 36.51 20.28 37.96
N LEU A 243 35.80 20.71 36.91
CA LEU A 243 35.14 22.03 36.88
C LEU A 243 34.03 22.15 37.94
N LEU A 244 33.24 21.10 38.14
CA LEU A 244 32.21 21.06 39.17
C LEU A 244 32.81 21.08 40.58
N THR A 245 33.95 20.40 40.78
CA THR A 245 34.64 20.36 42.07
C THR A 245 35.29 21.71 42.37
N GLN A 246 35.92 22.35 41.38
CA GLN A 246 36.51 23.69 41.52
C GLN A 246 35.46 24.75 41.84
N ASN A 247 34.34 24.78 41.12
CA ASN A 247 33.23 25.70 41.39
C ASN A 247 32.62 25.49 42.79
N ARG A 248 32.60 24.24 43.28
CA ARG A 248 32.10 23.94 44.63
C ARG A 248 33.03 24.43 45.73
N THR A 249 34.36 24.29 45.55
CA THR A 249 35.36 24.89 46.47
C THR A 249 35.40 26.42 46.43
N GLU A 250 35.01 27.06 45.32
CA GLU A 250 34.90 28.52 45.22
C GLU A 250 33.61 29.05 45.88
N LEU A 251 32.54 28.25 45.95
CA LEU A 251 31.31 28.61 46.67
C LEU A 251 31.40 28.41 48.21
N GLU A 252 32.36 27.62 48.68
CA GLU A 252 32.58 27.32 50.11
C GLU A 252 33.64 28.25 50.77
N ARG A 253 34.08 29.31 50.07
CA ARG A 253 34.91 30.41 50.60
C ARG A 253 34.11 31.71 50.67
#